data_AF-A0A8J6U4V3-F1
#
_entry.id   AF-A0A8J6U4V3-F1
#
_cell.length_a   1.000
_cell.length_b   1.000
_cell.length_c   1.000
_cell.angle_alpha   90.00
_cell.angle_beta   90.00
_cell.angle_gamma   90.00
#
_symmetry.space_group_name_H-M   'P 1'
#
loop_
_entity.id
_entity.type
_entity.pdbx_description
1 polymer ?
#
loop_
_entity_poly.entity_id
_entity_poly.type
_entity_poly.pdbx_seq_one_letter_code
_entity_poly.pdbx_strand_id
1 'polypeptide(L)'
;MDECIDARMFAPEKCEADFKQAAASHEKTAPAFASKEDCEADFGAGQCAQPTQQHSAGSGVFLPLMMGYMLGSAMNNNANVGPQALYRQNGRADFVNGNGARVAGATGPVKFSSNSPAARPPAVQTQTMARGGFGSRAVAVSS
;
A
#
# COMPACT_ATOMS: atom_id res chain seq x y z
N MET A 1 5.88 -12.24 -1.32
CA MET A 1 5.76 -13.27 -0.24
C MET A 1 7.06 -14.03 -0.15
N ASP A 2 7.56 -14.53 -1.29
CA ASP A 2 8.82 -15.26 -1.38
C ASP A 2 9.99 -14.49 -0.76
N GLU A 3 10.09 -13.18 -1.01
CA GLU A 3 11.13 -12.33 -0.44
C GLU A 3 11.11 -12.28 1.11
N CYS A 4 9.94 -12.43 1.74
CA CYS A 4 9.83 -12.51 3.20
C CYS A 4 10.36 -13.86 3.72
N ILE A 5 10.04 -14.94 3.00
CA ILE A 5 10.50 -16.30 3.31
C ILE A 5 12.03 -16.38 3.13
N ASP A 6 12.54 -15.86 2.02
CA ASP A 6 13.96 -15.85 1.68
C ASP A 6 14.79 -14.99 2.63
N ALA A 7 14.23 -13.88 3.14
CA ALA A 7 14.89 -13.04 4.14
C ALA A 7 15.09 -13.76 5.49
N ARG A 8 14.35 -14.84 5.77
CA ARG A 8 14.41 -15.65 7.01
C ARG A 8 14.28 -14.83 8.31
N MET A 9 13.63 -13.68 8.24
CA MET A 9 13.36 -12.82 9.40
C MET A 9 12.09 -13.25 10.15
N PHE A 10 11.20 -13.97 9.46
CA PHE A 10 9.93 -14.45 9.99
C PHE A 10 9.70 -15.91 9.56
N ALA A 11 8.85 -16.61 10.30
CA ALA A 11 8.41 -17.96 9.90
C ALA A 11 7.62 -17.89 8.58
N PRO A 12 7.71 -18.90 7.69
CA PRO A 12 6.99 -18.91 6.41
C PRO A 12 5.48 -18.74 6.57
N GLU A 13 4.90 -19.36 7.58
CA GLU A 13 3.47 -19.28 7.90
C GLU A 13 3.06 -17.84 8.27
N LYS A 14 3.96 -17.11 8.94
CA LYS A 14 3.76 -15.69 9.25
C LYS A 14 3.80 -14.85 7.98
N CYS A 15 4.74 -15.09 7.07
CA CYS A 15 4.80 -14.38 5.78
C CYS A 15 3.51 -14.57 4.97
N GLU A 16 2.96 -15.78 4.94
CA GLU A 16 1.70 -16.08 4.25
C GLU A 16 0.49 -15.41 4.91
N ALA A 17 0.38 -15.51 6.25
CA ALA A 17 -0.71 -14.88 7.00
C ALA A 17 -0.70 -13.35 6.84
N ASP A 18 0.47 -12.73 6.95
CA ASP A 18 0.63 -11.28 6.79
C ASP A 18 0.37 -10.84 5.35
N PHE A 19 0.75 -11.64 4.35
CA PHE A 19 0.39 -11.37 2.95
C PHE A 19 -1.13 -11.35 2.75
N LYS A 20 -1.84 -12.35 3.29
CA LYS A 20 -3.31 -12.38 3.24
C LYS A 20 -3.94 -11.18 3.94
N GLN A 21 -3.39 -10.77 5.09
CA GLN A 21 -3.85 -9.58 5.79
C GLN A 21 -3.59 -8.30 4.99
N ALA A 22 -2.42 -8.20 4.34
CA ALA A 22 -2.12 -7.07 3.46
C ALA A 22 -3.08 -7.03 2.26
N ALA A 23 -3.39 -8.16 1.63
CA ALA A 23 -4.38 -8.24 0.55
C ALA A 23 -5.79 -7.85 1.02
N ALA A 24 -6.20 -8.25 2.23
CA ALA A 24 -7.46 -7.79 2.80
C ALA A 24 -7.45 -6.28 3.13
N SER A 25 -6.30 -5.73 3.53
CA SER A 25 -6.13 -4.29 3.77
C SER A 25 -6.17 -3.49 2.46
N HIS A 26 -5.67 -4.07 1.35
CA HIS A 26 -5.71 -3.48 0.02
C HIS A 26 -7.15 -3.16 -0.37
N GLU A 27 -8.08 -4.11 -0.22
CA GLU A 27 -9.50 -3.91 -0.52
C GLU A 27 -10.16 -2.77 0.27
N LYS A 28 -9.56 -2.26 1.35
CA LYS A 28 -10.12 -1.19 2.19
C LYS A 28 -9.37 0.13 2.07
N THR A 29 -8.07 0.07 1.82
CA THR A 29 -7.15 1.22 1.96
C THR A 29 -6.49 1.63 0.65
N ALA A 30 -6.64 0.84 -0.42
CA ALA A 30 -6.18 1.21 -1.75
C ALA A 30 -6.90 2.47 -2.25
N PRO A 31 -6.20 3.35 -2.97
CA PRO A 31 -6.86 4.47 -3.62
C PRO A 31 -7.85 3.96 -4.67
N ALA A 32 -9.07 4.45 -4.59
CA ALA A 32 -10.13 4.11 -5.53
C ALA A 32 -10.25 5.16 -6.62
N PHE A 33 -10.44 4.74 -7.86
CA PHE A 33 -10.67 5.62 -8.99
C PHE A 33 -12.02 5.32 -9.62
N ALA A 34 -12.66 6.34 -10.20
CA ALA A 34 -13.94 6.19 -10.87
C ALA A 34 -13.82 5.46 -12.23
N SER A 35 -12.63 5.52 -12.84
CA SER A 35 -12.36 4.94 -14.16
C SER A 35 -11.03 4.17 -14.16
N LYS A 36 -10.91 3.21 -15.09
CA LYS A 36 -9.67 2.46 -15.27
C LYS A 36 -8.56 3.38 -15.76
N GLU A 37 -8.90 4.30 -16.64
CA GLU A 37 -7.99 5.22 -17.31
C GLU A 37 -7.31 6.17 -16.32
N ASP A 38 -8.04 6.64 -15.30
CA ASP A 38 -7.46 7.51 -14.26
C ASP A 38 -6.55 6.73 -13.31
N CYS A 39 -6.93 5.50 -12.97
CA CYS A 39 -6.07 4.64 -12.19
C CYS A 39 -4.77 4.31 -12.97
N GLU A 40 -4.88 3.92 -14.24
CA GLU A 40 -3.73 3.54 -15.06
C GLU A 40 -2.84 4.73 -15.41
N ALA A 41 -3.39 5.96 -15.46
CA ALA A 41 -2.57 7.15 -15.56
C ALA A 41 -1.62 7.29 -14.35
N ASP A 42 -2.12 7.01 -13.14
CA ASP A 42 -1.38 7.14 -11.89
C ASP A 42 -0.50 5.93 -11.54
N PHE A 43 -0.88 4.72 -11.95
CA PHE A 43 -0.22 3.45 -11.56
C PHE A 43 0.35 2.64 -12.73
N GLY A 44 -0.02 2.98 -13.96
CA GLY A 44 0.47 2.35 -15.18
C GLY A 44 -0.56 1.43 -15.85
N ALA A 45 -0.38 1.24 -17.16
CA ALA A 45 -1.27 0.39 -17.95
C ALA A 45 -1.26 -1.06 -17.45
N GLY A 46 -2.45 -1.66 -17.32
CA GLY A 46 -2.64 -3.01 -16.79
C GLY A 46 -2.44 -3.14 -15.29
N GLN A 47 -2.16 -2.05 -14.57
CA GLN A 47 -1.91 -2.05 -13.12
C GLN A 47 -3.16 -1.70 -12.31
N CYS A 48 -4.35 -1.84 -12.90
CA CYS A 48 -5.61 -1.49 -12.25
C CYS A 48 -6.68 -2.55 -12.50
N ALA A 49 -7.42 -2.90 -11.45
CA ALA A 49 -8.49 -3.88 -11.48
C ALA A 49 -9.70 -3.41 -10.66
N GLN A 50 -10.88 -3.94 -10.97
CA GLN A 50 -12.02 -3.78 -10.08
C GLN A 50 -11.83 -4.66 -8.84
N PRO A 51 -12.20 -4.18 -7.65
CA PRO A 51 -12.12 -4.97 -6.44
C PRO A 51 -13.05 -6.17 -6.54
N THR A 52 -12.60 -7.31 -6.00
CA THR A 52 -13.40 -8.54 -5.92
C THR A 52 -14.54 -8.42 -4.92
N GLN A 53 -14.38 -7.56 -3.91
CA GLN A 53 -15.33 -7.31 -2.84
C GLN A 53 -15.73 -5.84 -2.79
N GLN A 54 -16.77 -5.51 -2.01
CA GLN A 54 -17.23 -4.14 -1.88
C GLN A 54 -16.17 -3.26 -1.22
N HIS A 55 -15.58 -2.37 -2.03
CA HIS A 55 -14.64 -1.36 -1.56
C HIS A 55 -15.39 -0.24 -0.82
N SER A 56 -14.74 0.36 0.18
CA SER A 56 -15.36 1.38 1.03
C SER A 56 -15.71 2.69 0.30
N ALA A 57 -15.10 2.98 -0.85
CA ALA A 57 -15.46 4.10 -1.70
C ALA A 57 -16.66 3.86 -2.65
N GLY A 58 -17.33 2.70 -2.57
CA GLY A 58 -18.53 2.36 -3.36
C GLY A 58 -18.31 1.27 -4.42
N SER A 59 -19.39 0.83 -5.06
CA SER A 59 -19.36 -0.18 -6.12
C SER A 59 -18.98 0.44 -7.49
N GLY A 60 -18.13 -0.25 -8.26
CA GLY A 60 -17.72 0.17 -9.60
C GLY A 60 -16.38 0.93 -9.69
N VAL A 61 -15.60 0.97 -8.62
CA VAL A 61 -14.29 1.65 -8.59
C VAL A 61 -13.14 0.78 -9.09
N PHE A 62 -12.07 1.39 -9.60
CA PHE A 62 -10.83 0.72 -9.96
C PHE A 62 -9.78 0.97 -8.89
N LEU A 63 -9.09 -0.10 -8.47
CA LEU A 63 -7.99 -0.06 -7.53
C LEU A 63 -6.68 -0.38 -8.25
N PRO A 64 -5.55 0.22 -7.84
CA PRO A 64 -4.26 -0.21 -8.32
C PRO A 64 -3.94 -1.61 -7.81
N LEU A 65 -3.26 -2.42 -8.63
CA LEU A 65 -2.82 -3.73 -8.21
C LEU A 65 -1.80 -3.61 -7.06
N MET A 66 -1.97 -4.46 -6.05
CA MET A 66 -1.00 -4.62 -4.98
C MET A 66 0.28 -5.24 -5.54
N MET A 67 1.39 -4.49 -5.48
CA MET A 67 2.69 -4.90 -6.01
C MET A 67 3.58 -5.60 -4.97
N GLY A 68 3.14 -5.62 -3.71
CA GLY A 68 3.87 -6.21 -2.61
C GLY A 68 3.23 -5.85 -1.27
N TYR A 69 3.90 -6.20 -0.19
CA TYR A 69 3.48 -5.84 1.16
C TYR A 69 4.67 -5.43 2.00
N MET A 70 4.41 -4.56 2.96
CA MET A 70 5.34 -4.23 4.03
C MET A 70 4.84 -4.85 5.31
N LEU A 71 5.75 -5.44 6.08
CA LEU A 71 5.49 -5.85 7.45
C LEU A 71 6.66 -5.36 8.30
N GLY A 72 6.38 -4.85 9.50
CA GLY A 72 7.41 -4.23 10.32
C GLY A 72 7.19 -4.46 11.80
N SER A 73 8.29 -4.71 12.51
CA SER A 73 8.32 -4.71 13.97
C SER A 73 8.97 -3.40 14.42
N ALA A 74 8.28 -2.61 15.24
CA ALA A 74 8.95 -1.47 15.87
C ALA A 74 10.00 -1.97 16.86
N MET A 75 11.19 -1.39 16.80
CA MET A 75 12.31 -1.75 17.68
C MET A 75 12.14 -1.22 19.11
N ASN A 76 11.26 -0.23 19.33
CA ASN A 76 11.08 0.43 20.62
C ASN A 76 9.59 0.73 20.82
N ASN A 77 8.98 0.07 21.82
CA ASN A 77 7.53 -0.05 22.08
C ASN A 77 6.78 -0.99 21.14
N ASN A 78 5.80 -1.72 21.72
CA ASN A 78 4.82 -2.63 21.10
C ASN A 78 3.97 -2.04 19.94
N ALA A 79 4.42 -0.99 19.25
CA ALA A 79 3.81 -0.48 18.03
C ALA A 79 4.14 -1.42 16.87
N ASN A 80 3.35 -2.47 16.68
CA ASN A 80 3.45 -3.28 15.48
C ASN A 80 3.00 -2.46 14.27
N VAL A 81 3.88 -2.29 13.28
CA VAL A 81 3.46 -1.82 11.96
C VAL A 81 2.85 -3.03 11.28
N GLY A 82 1.54 -3.17 11.43
CA GLY A 82 0.77 -4.26 10.82
C GLY A 82 0.99 -4.33 9.31
N PRO A 83 0.80 -5.50 8.70
CA PRO A 83 1.07 -5.68 7.28
C PRO A 83 0.21 -4.75 6.41
N GLN A 84 0.84 -4.13 5.42
CA GLN A 84 0.22 -3.14 4.53
C GLN A 84 0.51 -3.49 3.07
N ALA A 85 -0.46 -3.27 2.20
CA ALA A 85 -0.26 -3.34 0.76
C ALA A 85 0.63 -2.20 0.25
N LEU A 86 1.50 -2.54 -0.70
CA LEU A 86 2.38 -1.62 -1.41
C LEU A 86 2.00 -1.51 -2.88
N TYR A 87 2.24 -0.33 -3.42
CA TYR A 87 1.94 0.04 -4.79
C TYR A 87 3.16 0.71 -5.43
N ARG A 88 3.12 0.87 -6.75
CA ARG A 88 4.09 1.67 -7.50
C ARG A 88 3.36 2.62 -8.40
N GLN A 89 3.71 3.90 -8.33
CA GLN A 89 3.15 4.89 -9.24
C GLN A 89 3.82 4.78 -10.62
N ASN A 90 3.07 5.15 -11.66
CA ASN A 90 3.55 5.16 -13.02
C ASN A 90 4.81 6.01 -13.17
N GLY A 91 5.82 5.49 -13.87
CA GLY A 91 7.12 6.16 -14.04
C GLY A 91 7.97 6.27 -12.76
N ARG A 92 7.58 5.64 -11.64
CA ARG A 92 8.34 5.66 -10.37
C ARG A 92 8.90 4.27 -10.04
N ALA A 93 10.14 4.26 -9.55
CA ALA A 93 10.79 3.03 -9.09
C ALA A 93 10.33 2.64 -7.68
N ASP A 94 9.98 3.63 -6.85
CA ASP A 94 9.70 3.43 -5.44
C ASP A 94 8.36 2.74 -5.17
N PHE A 95 8.36 1.86 -4.19
CA PHE A 95 7.19 1.35 -3.52
C PHE A 95 6.63 2.38 -2.54
N VAL A 96 5.31 2.51 -2.53
CA VAL A 96 4.56 3.41 -1.65
C VAL A 96 3.42 2.65 -0.97
N ASN A 97 3.04 3.08 0.24
CA ASN A 97 1.87 2.51 0.94
C ASN A 97 0.55 3.14 0.45
N GLY A 98 -0.59 2.71 1.00
CA GLY A 98 -1.92 3.23 0.63
C GLY A 98 -2.16 4.73 0.90
N ASN A 99 -1.27 5.40 1.63
CA ASN A 99 -1.30 6.86 1.80
C ASN A 99 -0.42 7.59 0.75
N GLY A 100 0.28 6.86 -0.11
CA GLY A 100 1.28 7.39 -1.04
C GLY A 100 2.63 7.71 -0.39
N ALA A 101 2.88 7.27 0.85
CA ALA A 101 4.17 7.46 1.49
C ALA A 101 5.21 6.48 0.92
N ARG A 102 6.39 7.01 0.56
CA ARG A 102 7.54 6.22 0.10
C ARG A 102 8.01 5.24 1.17
N VAL A 103 8.11 3.96 0.78
CA VAL A 103 8.59 2.87 1.63
C VAL A 103 10.01 2.47 1.25
N ALA A 104 10.23 2.08 -0.01
CA ALA A 104 11.52 1.56 -0.46
C ALA A 104 11.68 1.69 -1.99
N GLY A 105 12.92 1.74 -2.48
CA GLY A 105 13.23 1.69 -3.92
C GLY A 105 13.42 0.29 -4.48
N ALA A 106 13.51 -0.72 -3.61
CA ALA A 106 13.73 -2.12 -3.94
C ALA A 106 13.06 -2.98 -2.86
N THR A 107 12.95 -4.27 -3.12
CA THR A 107 12.41 -5.24 -2.18
C THR A 107 13.47 -5.71 -1.19
N GLY A 108 13.02 -6.37 -0.11
CA GLY A 108 13.87 -6.85 0.97
C GLY A 108 13.83 -5.98 2.25
N PRO A 109 14.71 -6.25 3.22
CA PRO A 109 14.70 -5.58 4.52
C PRO A 109 15.03 -4.09 4.39
N VAL A 110 14.19 -3.25 4.99
CA VAL A 110 14.40 -1.79 5.06
C VAL A 110 14.28 -1.29 6.49
N LYS A 111 14.93 -0.17 6.78
CA LYS A 111 14.83 0.52 8.08
C LYS A 111 14.33 1.94 7.84
N PHE A 112 13.37 2.37 8.64
CA PHE A 112 12.89 3.75 8.67
C PHE A 112 12.58 4.15 10.11
N SER A 113 12.52 5.46 10.36
CA SER A 113 12.09 5.99 11.66
C SER A 113 10.64 5.62 11.95
N SER A 114 10.30 5.30 13.21
CA SER A 114 8.91 5.07 13.62
C SER A 114 7.99 6.27 13.37
N ASN A 115 8.55 7.47 13.21
CA ASN A 115 7.80 8.68 12.87
C ASN A 115 7.60 8.85 11.35
N SER A 116 8.16 7.97 10.52
CA SER A 116 8.02 8.01 9.07
C SER A 116 6.55 7.84 8.66
N PRO A 117 6.06 8.59 7.64
CA PRO A 117 4.75 8.33 7.04
C PRO A 117 4.59 6.90 6.51
N ALA A 118 5.69 6.21 6.17
CA ALA A 118 5.69 4.80 5.78
C ALA A 118 5.27 3.87 6.93
N ALA A 119 5.56 4.25 8.18
CA ALA A 119 5.23 3.47 9.37
C ALA A 119 3.75 3.58 9.78
N ARG A 120 3.03 4.57 9.24
CA ARG A 120 1.64 4.85 9.61
C ARG A 120 0.69 3.89 8.89
N PRO A 121 -0.27 3.27 9.60
CA PRO A 121 -1.37 2.54 8.97
C PRO A 121 -2.08 3.40 7.91
N PRO A 122 -2.32 2.88 6.69
CA PRO A 122 -3.11 3.59 5.71
C PRO A 122 -4.56 3.71 6.17
N ALA A 123 -5.17 4.87 5.89
CA ALA A 123 -6.56 5.09 6.23
C ALA A 123 -7.47 4.28 5.30
N VAL A 124 -8.65 3.90 5.79
CA VAL A 124 -9.71 3.34 4.95
C VAL A 124 -10.14 4.41 3.94
N GLN A 125 -10.16 4.04 2.66
CA GLN A 125 -10.52 4.95 1.57
C GLN A 125 -12.04 4.93 1.37
N THR A 126 -12.68 6.06 1.64
CA THR A 126 -14.13 6.25 1.53
C THR A 126 -14.54 7.10 0.32
N GLN A 127 -13.56 7.58 -0.44
CA GLN A 127 -13.77 8.50 -1.56
C GLN A 127 -13.02 8.00 -2.79
N THR A 128 -13.62 8.23 -3.95
CA THR A 128 -12.93 8.08 -5.24
C THR A 128 -12.00 9.27 -5.45
N MET A 129 -10.78 8.96 -5.90
CA MET A 129 -9.75 9.92 -6.27
C MET A 129 -9.92 10.30 -7.74
N ALA A 130 -9.63 11.56 -8.04
CA ALA A 130 -9.31 11.97 -9.40
C ALA A 130 -7.86 11.58 -9.72
N ARG A 131 -7.54 11.54 -11.01
CA ARG A 131 -6.17 11.39 -11.51
C ARG A 131 -5.22 12.37 -10.82
N GLY A 132 -4.04 11.89 -10.41
CA GLY A 132 -3.03 12.66 -9.69
C GLY A 132 -3.37 12.95 -8.21
N GLY A 133 -4.48 12.41 -7.69
CA GLY A 133 -4.91 12.62 -6.30
C GLY A 133 -4.13 11.79 -5.28
N PHE A 134 -3.49 10.71 -5.72
CA PHE A 134 -2.80 9.79 -4.82
C PHE A 134 -1.50 10.37 -4.25
N GLY A 135 -1.33 10.26 -2.93
CA GLY A 135 -0.19 10.83 -2.21
C GLY A 135 -0.27 12.34 -1.93
N SER A 136 -1.17 13.07 -2.60
CA SER A 136 -1.37 14.52 -2.42
C SER A 136 -1.90 14.89 -1.03
N ARG A 137 -2.56 13.95 -0.34
CA ARG A 137 -3.03 14.13 1.05
C ARG A 137 -1.93 13.93 2.10
N ALA A 138 -0.78 13.37 1.73
CA ALA A 138 0.35 13.16 2.65
C ALA A 138 1.18 14.45 2.88
N VAL A 139 0.94 15.52 2.10
CA VAL A 139 1.70 16.79 2.15
C VAL A 139 0.98 17.87 2.98
N ALA A 140 -0.12 17.55 3.67
CA ALA A 140 -0.70 18.47 4.65
C ALA A 140 -0.11 18.22 6.06
N VAL A 141 1.19 18.48 6.22
CA VAL A 141 1.71 18.94 7.51
C VAL A 141 2.82 19.95 7.23
N SER A 142 2.51 21.24 7.38
CA SER A 142 3.44 22.33 7.70
C SER A 142 2.65 23.65 7.80
N SER A 143 2.19 23.97 9.00
CA SER A 143 2.30 25.29 9.63
C SER A 143 2.13 25.11 11.13
#